data_AF-A0AA38ZM03-F1
#
_entry.id   AF-A0AA38ZM03-F1
#
_cell.length_a   1.000
_cell.length_b   1.000
_cell.length_c   1.000
_cell.angle_alpha   90.00
_cell.angle_beta   90.00
_cell.angle_gamma   90.00
#
_symmetry.space_group_name_H-M   'P 1'
#
loop_
_entity.id
_entity.type
_entity.pdbx_description
1 polymer ?
#
loop_
_entity_poly.entity_id
_entity_poly.type
_entity_poly.pdbx_seq_one_letter_code
_entity_poly.pdbx_strand_id
1 'polypeptide(L)'
;MLVAGILEELDQDEASNDIGVDDLEVDVSRTHTTTSTPSRMECSSQPHRKRAKNDNTTLIDVMIRTCNALDSLVANFNQQTKRENRVVGELEQLPNLSRFDILKLSQTIMNDLMKVKLLFNLDEDLKVEWMKQLLQNS
;
A
#
# COMPACT_ATOMS: atom_id res chain seq x y z
N MET A 1 -7.44 8.81 -28.86
CA MET A 1 -7.72 7.52 -28.19
C MET A 1 -6.57 7.21 -27.21
N LEU A 2 -6.53 7.93 -26.08
CA LEU A 2 -5.49 7.84 -25.02
C LEU A 2 -6.06 8.01 -23.60
N VAL A 3 -7.27 8.58 -23.48
CA VAL A 3 -7.94 8.89 -22.20
C VAL A 3 -8.37 7.62 -21.44
N ALA A 4 -8.76 6.56 -22.15
CA ALA A 4 -9.27 5.33 -21.51
C ALA A 4 -8.19 4.59 -20.68
N GLY A 5 -6.96 4.48 -21.19
CA GLY A 5 -5.87 3.81 -20.46
C GLY A 5 -5.39 4.59 -19.23
N ILE A 6 -5.59 5.91 -19.20
CA ILE A 6 -5.22 6.78 -18.07
C ILE A 6 -6.23 6.64 -16.93
N LEU A 7 -7.52 6.49 -17.25
CA LEU A 7 -8.57 6.28 -16.26
C LEU A 7 -8.53 4.89 -15.63
N GLU A 8 -8.17 3.87 -16.40
CA GLU A 8 -8.03 2.49 -15.92
C GLU A 8 -6.86 2.34 -14.92
N GLU A 9 -5.73 3.05 -15.14
CA GLU A 9 -4.61 3.14 -14.18
C GLU A 9 -4.96 3.93 -12.89
N LEU A 10 -6.04 4.73 -12.89
CA LEU A 10 -6.49 5.51 -11.71
C LEU A 10 -7.55 4.78 -10.88
N ASP A 11 -8.33 3.90 -11.48
CA ASP A 11 -9.36 3.09 -10.79
C ASP A 11 -8.74 1.89 -10.03
N GLN A 12 -7.59 1.39 -10.49
CA GLN A 12 -6.93 0.23 -9.89
C GLN A 12 -6.39 0.48 -8.46
N ASP A 13 -6.21 1.76 -8.09
CA ASP A 13 -5.71 2.19 -6.77
C ASP A 13 -6.73 1.99 -5.62
N GLU A 14 -8.03 1.80 -5.91
CA GLU A 14 -9.05 1.65 -4.87
C GLU A 14 -9.08 0.22 -4.30
N ALA A 15 -8.61 -0.78 -5.05
CA ALA A 15 -8.67 -2.20 -4.66
C ALA A 15 -7.41 -2.72 -3.94
N SER A 16 -6.28 -2.01 -3.99
CA SER A 16 -4.98 -2.54 -3.52
C SER A 16 -4.66 -2.26 -2.04
N ASN A 17 -5.60 -1.69 -1.27
CA ASN A 17 -5.38 -1.34 0.14
C ASN A 17 -5.83 -2.43 1.15
N ASP A 18 -6.19 -3.63 0.70
CA ASP A 18 -6.50 -4.74 1.61
C ASP A 18 -5.21 -5.42 2.12
N ILE A 19 -4.55 -4.75 3.07
CA ILE A 19 -3.60 -5.43 3.96
C ILE A 19 -4.45 -6.09 5.05
N GLY A 20 -5.00 -7.25 4.71
CA GLY A 20 -5.73 -8.11 5.63
C GLY A 20 -4.83 -8.53 6.78
N VAL A 21 -4.91 -7.79 7.90
CA VAL A 21 -4.38 -8.21 9.19
C VAL A 21 -5.38 -9.23 9.73
N ASP A 22 -5.25 -10.47 9.29
CA ASP A 22 -6.09 -11.56 9.79
C ASP A 22 -5.77 -11.79 11.27
N ASP A 23 -6.80 -11.64 12.09
CA ASP A 23 -6.80 -11.61 13.55
C ASP A 23 -6.38 -12.99 14.08
N LEU A 24 -5.14 -13.10 14.55
CA LEU A 24 -4.66 -14.35 15.14
C LEU A 24 -5.21 -14.49 16.57
N GLU A 25 -6.45 -14.96 16.69
CA GLU A 25 -7.02 -15.41 17.96
C GLU A 25 -6.15 -16.54 18.53
N VAL A 26 -5.38 -16.22 19.57
CA VAL A 26 -4.63 -17.21 20.35
C VAL A 26 -5.61 -17.89 21.31
N ASP A 27 -6.05 -19.10 20.97
CA ASP A 27 -6.79 -19.98 21.86
C ASP A 27 -5.92 -20.40 23.06
N VAL A 28 -6.05 -19.67 24.16
CA VAL A 28 -5.50 -20.04 25.47
C VAL A 28 -6.44 -21.05 26.10
N SER A 29 -6.28 -22.33 25.74
CA SER A 29 -6.91 -23.43 26.46
C SER A 29 -6.27 -23.58 27.86
N ARG A 30 -6.93 -22.98 28.85
CA ARG A 30 -6.59 -23.03 30.28
C ARG A 30 -7.25 -24.25 30.93
N THR A 31 -6.57 -25.39 30.99
CA THR A 31 -7.02 -26.52 31.83
C THR A 31 -6.43 -26.43 33.23
N HIS A 32 -7.27 -26.04 34.19
CA HIS A 32 -7.04 -26.26 35.61
C HIS A 32 -7.45 -27.69 35.95
N THR A 33 -6.51 -28.55 36.36
CA THR A 33 -6.85 -29.84 36.97
C THR A 33 -6.16 -29.97 38.31
N THR A 34 -7.00 -30.07 39.33
CA THR A 34 -6.70 -30.16 40.75
C THR A 34 -5.95 -31.44 41.14
N THR A 35 -5.10 -31.25 42.13
CA THR A 35 -4.23 -32.17 42.86
C THR A 35 -4.89 -33.48 43.33
N SER A 36 -4.25 -34.64 43.08
CA SER A 36 -4.21 -35.81 43.98
C SER A 36 -3.10 -36.79 43.55
N THR A 37 -2.30 -37.21 44.53
CA THR A 37 -1.00 -37.92 44.47
C THR A 37 -1.01 -39.30 43.77
N PRO A 38 0.11 -39.70 43.15
CA PRO A 38 0.52 -41.10 43.26
C PRO A 38 2.02 -41.29 43.60
N SER A 39 2.24 -42.16 44.58
CA SER A 39 3.52 -42.83 44.88
C SER A 39 3.82 -43.88 43.81
N ARG A 40 5.07 -43.92 43.30
CA ARG A 40 5.92 -45.12 43.12
C ARG A 40 6.99 -44.88 42.06
N MET A 41 8.22 -45.14 42.47
CA MET A 41 9.48 -45.07 41.73
C MET A 41 9.58 -46.21 40.71
N GLU A 42 9.94 -45.92 39.46
CA GLU A 42 10.91 -46.64 38.63
C GLU A 42 10.98 -46.09 37.19
N CYS A 43 12.20 -46.06 36.65
CA CYS A 43 12.59 -45.52 35.36
C CYS A 43 11.83 -46.12 34.17
N SER A 44 11.27 -45.25 33.33
CA SER A 44 11.17 -45.48 31.88
C SER A 44 11.26 -44.12 31.18
N SER A 45 12.42 -43.87 30.60
CA SER A 45 12.71 -42.67 29.82
C SER A 45 11.99 -42.74 28.46
N GLN A 46 10.88 -42.03 28.32
CA GLN A 46 10.36 -41.47 27.06
C GLN A 46 9.26 -40.44 27.42
N PRO A 47 9.13 -39.31 26.70
CA PRO A 47 9.25 -39.23 25.26
C PRO A 47 10.40 -38.32 24.84
N HIS A 48 11.01 -38.61 23.69
CA HIS A 48 11.68 -37.57 22.94
C HIS A 48 10.68 -36.43 22.75
N ARG A 49 10.89 -35.33 23.46
CA ARG A 49 10.25 -34.04 23.16
C ARG A 49 10.36 -33.89 21.65
N LYS A 50 9.21 -33.87 20.95
CA LYS A 50 9.12 -33.38 19.57
C LYS A 50 9.73 -31.98 19.60
N ARG A 51 11.01 -31.87 19.24
CA ARG A 51 11.71 -30.59 19.12
C ARG A 51 10.96 -29.80 18.07
N ALA A 52 10.64 -28.55 18.41
CA ALA A 52 9.94 -27.59 17.57
C ALA A 52 10.50 -27.62 16.14
N LYS A 53 9.76 -28.26 15.23
CA LYS A 53 10.04 -28.30 13.80
C LYS A 53 9.05 -27.36 13.11
N ASN A 54 8.99 -26.12 13.60
CA ASN A 54 8.04 -25.10 13.14
C ASN A 54 8.68 -23.71 13.02
N ASP A 55 9.69 -23.39 13.83
CA ASP A 55 10.23 -22.03 13.93
C ASP A 55 10.90 -21.56 12.63
N ASN A 56 11.63 -22.44 11.93
CA ASN A 56 12.28 -22.09 10.67
C ASN A 56 11.26 -21.92 9.52
N THR A 57 10.20 -22.73 9.50
CA THR A 57 9.12 -22.58 8.50
C THR A 57 8.37 -21.27 8.73
N THR A 58 8.11 -20.93 9.99
CA THR A 58 7.49 -19.66 10.38
C THR A 58 8.36 -18.46 9.99
N LEU A 59 9.67 -18.53 10.23
CA LEU A 59 10.61 -17.48 9.83
C LEU A 59 10.66 -17.31 8.29
N ILE A 60 10.73 -18.40 7.55
CA ILE A 60 10.71 -18.38 6.08
C ILE A 60 9.41 -17.74 5.57
N ASP A 61 8.27 -18.11 6.14
CA ASP A 61 6.97 -17.54 5.74
C ASP A 61 6.89 -16.04 6.05
N VAL A 62 7.42 -15.59 7.20
CA VAL A 62 7.51 -14.15 7.54
C VAL A 62 8.42 -13.42 6.55
N MET A 63 9.56 -14.01 6.19
CA MET A 63 10.47 -13.42 5.20
C MET A 63 9.80 -13.31 3.83
N ILE A 64 9.09 -14.33 3.36
CA ILE A 64 8.35 -14.30 2.11
C ILE A 64 7.30 -13.18 2.12
N ARG A 65 6.48 -13.08 3.17
CA ARG A 65 5.49 -12.00 3.30
C ARG A 65 6.14 -10.62 3.30
N THR A 66 7.26 -10.48 3.99
CA THR A 66 8.01 -9.22 4.05
C THR A 66 8.56 -8.84 2.67
N CYS A 67 9.15 -9.79 1.93
CA CYS A 67 9.62 -9.55 0.57
C CYS A 67 8.47 -9.13 -0.36
N ASN A 68 7.34 -9.84 -0.31
CA ASN A 68 6.17 -9.51 -1.14
C ASN A 68 5.60 -8.12 -0.81
N ALA A 69 5.58 -7.74 0.47
CA ALA A 69 5.15 -6.41 0.89
C ALA A 69 6.10 -5.31 0.40
N LEU A 70 7.41 -5.56 0.43
CA LEU A 70 8.41 -4.64 -0.11
C LEU A 70 8.30 -4.52 -1.63
N ASP A 71 8.10 -5.63 -2.35
CA ASP A 71 7.90 -5.62 -3.81
C ASP A 71 6.65 -4.81 -4.18
N SER A 72 5.56 -4.98 -3.42
CA SER A 72 4.32 -4.22 -3.59
C SER A 72 4.53 -2.72 -3.32
N LEU A 73 5.29 -2.38 -2.28
CA LEU A 73 5.63 -1.00 -1.94
C LEU A 73 6.49 -0.35 -3.04
N VAL A 74 7.49 -1.06 -3.56
CA VAL A 74 8.33 -0.58 -4.68
C VAL A 74 7.49 -0.37 -5.94
N ALA A 75 6.57 -1.30 -6.24
CA ALA A 75 5.64 -1.15 -7.36
C ALA A 75 4.76 0.10 -7.19
N ASN A 76 4.24 0.33 -5.98
CA ASN A 76 3.43 1.51 -5.67
C ASN A 76 4.20 2.83 -5.86
N PHE A 77 5.42 2.94 -5.33
CA PHE A 77 6.25 4.14 -5.54
C PHE A 77 6.56 4.40 -7.01
N ASN A 78 6.81 3.34 -7.78
CA ASN A 78 7.03 3.46 -9.23
C ASN A 78 5.78 3.96 -9.96
N GLN A 79 4.60 3.48 -9.57
CA GLN A 79 3.33 3.94 -10.12
C GLN A 79 3.04 5.40 -9.76
N GLN A 80 3.29 5.79 -8.50
CA GLN A 80 3.18 7.18 -8.05
C GLN A 80 4.09 8.10 -8.84
N THR A 81 5.36 7.72 -9.03
CA THR A 81 6.34 8.48 -9.82
C THR A 81 5.89 8.64 -11.27
N LYS A 82 5.35 7.58 -11.90
CA LYS A 82 4.80 7.66 -13.27
C LYS A 82 3.63 8.63 -13.34
N ARG A 83 2.71 8.60 -12.37
CA ARG A 83 1.57 9.50 -12.31
C ARG A 83 2.01 10.96 -12.16
N GLU A 84 2.95 11.22 -11.25
CA GLU A 84 3.51 12.56 -11.05
C GLU A 84 4.17 13.09 -12.33
N ASN A 85 5.01 12.29 -12.98
CA ASN A 85 5.64 12.68 -14.25
C ASN A 85 4.62 13.00 -15.35
N ARG A 86 3.50 12.27 -15.41
CA ARG A 86 2.42 12.57 -16.36
C ARG A 86 1.74 13.91 -16.03
N VAL A 87 1.42 14.16 -14.76
CA VAL A 87 0.81 15.43 -14.32
C VAL A 87 1.75 16.60 -14.64
N VAL A 88 3.03 16.48 -14.30
CA VAL A 88 4.03 17.51 -14.62
C VAL A 88 4.15 17.71 -16.14
N GLY A 89 4.20 16.63 -16.92
CA GLY A 89 4.26 16.71 -18.38
C GLY A 89 3.03 17.35 -19.03
N GLU A 90 1.84 17.22 -18.47
CA GLU A 90 0.67 17.98 -18.90
C GLU A 90 0.79 19.47 -18.54
N LEU A 91 1.24 19.78 -17.32
CA LEU A 91 1.40 21.17 -16.88
C LEU A 91 2.49 21.90 -17.69
N GLU A 92 3.57 21.22 -18.09
CA GLU A 92 4.63 21.76 -18.93
C GLU A 92 4.16 22.13 -20.34
N GLN A 93 3.07 21.53 -20.83
CA GLN A 93 2.47 21.89 -22.12
C GLN A 93 1.67 23.19 -22.06
N LEU A 94 1.25 23.61 -20.86
CA LEU A 94 0.45 24.81 -20.70
C LEU A 94 1.33 26.07 -20.79
N PRO A 95 0.89 27.10 -21.53
CA PRO A 95 1.64 28.33 -21.64
C PRO A 95 1.60 29.13 -20.34
N ASN A 96 2.64 29.93 -20.10
CA ASN A 96 2.73 30.93 -19.02
C ASN A 96 2.76 30.38 -17.58
N LEU A 97 3.13 29.11 -17.37
CA LEU A 97 3.44 28.60 -16.05
C LEU A 97 4.95 28.70 -15.78
N SER A 98 5.31 29.27 -14.62
CA SER A 98 6.69 29.18 -14.16
C SER A 98 6.98 27.78 -13.62
N ARG A 99 8.27 27.41 -13.52
CA ARG A 99 8.67 26.13 -12.89
C ARG A 99 8.15 26.01 -11.45
N PHE A 100 8.06 27.12 -10.73
CA PHE A 100 7.50 27.13 -9.38
C PHE A 100 5.99 26.87 -9.38
N ASP A 101 5.26 27.48 -10.32
CA ASP A 101 3.82 27.24 -10.48
C ASP A 101 3.54 25.78 -10.82
N ILE A 102 4.33 25.18 -11.71
CA ILE A 102 4.23 23.75 -12.06
C ILE A 102 4.40 22.87 -10.83
N LEU A 103 5.41 23.14 -9.98
CA LEU A 103 5.62 22.37 -8.74
C LEU A 103 4.47 22.53 -7.74
N LYS A 104 3.96 23.75 -7.58
CA LYS A 104 2.84 24.02 -6.66
C LYS A 104 1.55 23.35 -7.13
N LEU A 105 1.27 23.45 -8.43
CA LEU A 105 0.12 22.83 -9.06
C LEU A 105 0.22 21.30 -9.05
N SER A 106 1.38 20.74 -9.38
CA SER A 106 1.58 19.28 -9.38
C SER A 106 1.30 18.72 -7.99
N GLN A 107 1.82 19.34 -6.94
CA GLN A 107 1.54 18.94 -5.56
C GLN A 107 0.04 19.06 -5.22
N THR A 108 -0.59 20.18 -5.57
CA THR A 108 -2.02 20.43 -5.28
C THR A 108 -2.93 19.44 -5.99
N ILE A 109 -2.62 19.11 -7.24
CA ILE A 109 -3.40 18.18 -8.08
C ILE A 109 -3.16 16.74 -7.63
N MET A 110 -1.91 16.34 -7.38
CA MET A 110 -1.55 14.97 -6.98
C MET A 110 -2.17 14.56 -5.64
N ASN A 111 -2.46 15.51 -4.75
CA ASN A 111 -3.12 15.25 -3.47
C ASN A 111 -4.61 14.90 -3.60
N ASP A 112 -5.21 15.05 -4.77
CA ASP A 112 -6.64 14.83 -4.98
C ASP A 112 -6.90 14.11 -6.32
N LEU A 113 -7.35 12.86 -6.23
CA LEU A 113 -7.62 12.02 -7.39
C LEU A 113 -8.62 12.66 -8.36
N MET A 114 -9.59 13.43 -7.87
CA MET A 114 -10.56 14.12 -8.73
C MET A 114 -9.90 15.24 -9.51
N LYS A 115 -8.91 15.95 -8.93
CA LYS A 115 -8.12 16.96 -9.65
C LYS A 115 -7.24 16.30 -10.71
N VAL A 116 -6.65 15.15 -10.43
CA VAL A 116 -5.91 14.37 -11.44
C VAL A 116 -6.84 13.99 -12.60
N LYS A 117 -7.99 13.38 -12.30
CA LYS A 117 -8.98 13.02 -13.35
C LYS A 117 -9.43 14.27 -14.13
N LEU A 118 -9.66 15.39 -13.47
CA LEU A 118 -10.10 16.63 -14.12
C LEU A 118 -9.03 17.20 -15.06
N LEU A 119 -7.75 17.21 -14.65
CA LEU A 119 -6.62 17.67 -15.48
C LEU A 119 -6.59 17.00 -16.85
N PHE A 120 -6.82 15.68 -16.91
CA PHE A 120 -6.75 14.92 -18.17
C PHE A 120 -8.03 14.94 -19.01
N ASN A 121 -9.15 15.45 -18.46
CA ASN A 121 -10.45 15.45 -19.13
C ASN A 121 -10.95 16.85 -19.53
N LEU A 122 -10.34 17.92 -19.01
CA LEU A 122 -10.68 19.29 -19.41
C LEU A 122 -10.11 19.63 -20.79
N ASP A 123 -10.85 20.45 -21.53
CA ASP A 123 -10.34 21.12 -22.72
C ASP A 123 -9.23 22.12 -22.35
N GLU A 124 -8.29 22.37 -23.27
CA GLU A 124 -7.08 23.17 -22.99
C GLU A 124 -7.37 24.60 -22.50
N ASP A 125 -8.40 25.26 -23.04
CA ASP A 125 -8.84 26.59 -22.61
C ASP A 125 -9.37 26.57 -21.16
N LEU A 126 -10.14 25.54 -20.81
CA LEU A 126 -10.64 25.33 -19.46
C LEU A 126 -9.53 24.93 -18.48
N LYS A 127 -8.55 24.12 -18.91
CA LYS A 127 -7.38 23.77 -18.09
C LYS A 127 -6.64 25.02 -17.64
N VAL A 128 -6.34 25.94 -18.56
CA VAL A 128 -5.60 27.17 -18.25
C VAL A 128 -6.32 28.00 -17.19
N GLU A 129 -7.63 28.18 -17.32
CA GLU A 129 -8.39 28.98 -16.36
C GLU A 129 -8.50 28.29 -15.00
N TRP A 130 -8.72 26.98 -15.00
CA TRP A 130 -8.74 26.18 -13.79
C TRP A 130 -7.40 26.22 -13.04
N MET A 131 -6.26 26.18 -13.74
CA MET A 131 -4.93 26.33 -13.13
C MET A 131 -4.73 27.68 -12.45
N LYS A 132 -5.18 28.77 -13.07
CA LYS A 132 -5.12 30.10 -12.43
C LYS A 132 -5.90 30.13 -11.13
N GLN A 133 -7.09 29.54 -11.10
CA GLN A 133 -7.90 29.45 -9.89
C GLN A 133 -7.21 28.61 -8.81
N LEU A 134 -6.60 27.49 -9.17
CA LEU A 134 -5.82 26.67 -8.23
C LEU A 134 -4.63 27.44 -7.66
N LEU A 135 -3.90 28.20 -8.46
CA LEU A 135 -2.78 29.02 -7.99
C LEU A 135 -3.20 30.14 -7.03
N GLN A 136 -4.37 30.74 -7.25
CA GLN A 136 -4.92 31.79 -6.39
C GLN A 136 -5.43 31.26 -5.05
N ASN A 137 -5.90 30.02 -5.01
CA ASN A 137 -6.50 29.39 -3.83
C ASN A 137 -5.53 28.48 -3.04
N SER A 138 -4.25 28.41 -3.45
CA SER A 138 -3.23 27.52 -2.87
C SER A 138 -2.19 28.25 -2.02
#